data_AF-A0A9E0IDL3-F1
#
_entry.id   AF-A0A9E0IDL3-F1
#
_cell.length_a   1.000
_cell.length_b   1.000
_cell.length_c   1.000
_cell.angle_alpha   90.00
_cell.angle_beta   90.00
_cell.angle_gamma   90.00
#
_symmetry.space_group_name_H-M   'P 1'
#
loop_
_entity.id
_entity.type
_entity.pdbx_description
1 polymer ?
#
loop_
_entity_poly.entity_id
_entity_poly.type
_entity_poly.pdbx_seq_one_letter_code
_entity_poly.pdbx_strand_id
1 'polypeptide(L)'
;RLEALRGMPFAPGVVALFSRFDVSEGKVIGCEPDEIDKLKSLIVADVILVEADGARHCALKAPAAHEPCIPRSSNTVIALSGAAPLGCPANPDDIHRWPQFAAITGLCAGDLIEPVALGRLLEHPEGMFKDAPPHAARHWLVNTQGTHDASVPAMLAQLAHDHPELDGIWIGDMRQSSPFSHAWVRA
;
A
#
# COMPACT_ATOMS: atom_id res chain seq x y z
N ARG A 1 16.03 9.93 23.60
CA ARG A 1 14.58 10.25 23.58
C ARG A 1 13.72 9.02 23.28
N LEU A 2 14.08 8.14 22.32
CA LEU A 2 13.40 6.83 22.12
C LEU A 2 13.85 5.74 23.10
N GLU A 3 15.11 5.76 23.57
CA GLU A 3 15.61 4.78 24.55
C GLU A 3 14.84 4.76 25.87
N ALA A 4 14.17 5.87 26.22
CA ALA A 4 13.31 5.96 27.40
C ALA A 4 12.05 5.08 27.30
N LEU A 5 11.69 4.61 26.10
CA LEU A 5 10.57 3.70 25.87
C LEU A 5 10.97 2.22 26.04
N ARG A 6 12.26 1.92 26.25
CA ARG A 6 12.75 0.54 26.35
C ARG A 6 12.12 -0.17 27.55
N GLY A 7 11.42 -1.27 27.29
CA GLY A 7 10.75 -2.04 28.34
C GLY A 7 9.53 -1.36 28.95
N MET A 8 9.07 -0.25 28.37
CA MET A 8 7.79 0.39 28.69
C MET A 8 6.84 0.08 27.54
N PRO A 9 6.14 -1.08 27.56
CA PRO A 9 5.16 -1.37 26.53
C PRO A 9 4.10 -0.27 26.53
N PHE A 10 3.61 0.09 25.34
CA PHE A 10 2.45 0.96 25.28
C PHE A 10 1.28 0.31 26.03
N ALA A 11 0.44 1.15 26.66
CA ALA A 11 -0.77 0.66 27.31
C ALA A 11 -1.64 -0.11 26.29
N PRO A 12 -2.39 -1.14 26.72
CA PRO A 12 -3.25 -1.91 25.83
C PRO A 12 -4.17 -1.00 25.02
N GLY A 13 -4.17 -1.14 23.69
CA GLY A 13 -5.01 -0.35 22.79
C GLY A 13 -4.28 0.12 21.54
N VAL A 14 -4.94 0.98 20.76
CA VAL A 14 -4.37 1.61 19.56
C VAL A 14 -3.67 2.91 19.96
N VAL A 15 -2.38 3.01 19.67
CA VAL A 15 -1.58 4.23 19.88
C VAL A 15 -1.26 4.85 18.53
N ALA A 16 -1.65 6.11 18.34
CA ALA A 16 -1.21 6.91 17.21
C ALA A 16 0.11 7.62 17.56
N LEU A 17 1.14 7.43 16.73
CA LEU A 17 2.45 8.05 16.90
C LEU A 17 2.76 8.95 15.70
N PHE A 18 3.20 10.17 15.97
CA PHE A 18 3.61 11.15 14.97
C PHE A 18 4.76 12.01 15.52
N SER A 19 5.60 12.55 14.64
CA SER A 19 6.74 13.39 15.02
C SER A 19 6.30 14.82 15.38
N ARG A 20 5.39 15.39 14.59
CA ARG A 20 4.80 16.72 14.84
C ARG A 20 3.44 16.85 14.16
N PHE A 21 2.67 17.85 14.59
CA PHE A 21 1.45 18.28 13.92
C PHE A 21 1.73 19.59 13.19
N ASP A 22 1.51 19.61 11.88
CA ASP A 22 1.56 20.80 11.05
C ASP A 22 0.20 21.50 11.09
N VAL A 23 0.14 22.59 11.86
CA VAL A 23 -1.09 23.38 12.04
C VAL A 23 -1.51 24.07 10.75
N SER A 24 -0.57 24.40 9.86
CA SER A 24 -0.86 25.14 8.64
C SER A 24 -1.54 24.28 7.58
N GLU A 25 -1.15 23.00 7.49
CA GLU A 25 -1.76 22.03 6.59
C GLU A 25 -2.85 21.18 7.25
N GLY A 26 -2.97 21.24 8.58
CA GLY A 26 -3.87 20.36 9.34
C GLY A 26 -3.46 18.89 9.28
N LYS A 27 -2.16 18.61 9.15
CA LYS A 27 -1.63 17.26 8.95
C LYS A 27 -0.72 16.82 10.08
N VAL A 28 -0.74 15.52 10.38
CA VAL A 28 0.30 14.89 11.18
C VAL A 28 1.49 14.54 10.29
N ILE A 29 2.69 14.77 10.79
CA ILE A 29 3.92 14.33 10.14
C ILE A 29 4.39 13.08 10.87
N GLY A 30 4.59 12.00 10.10
CA GLY A 30 5.07 10.72 10.62
C GLY A 30 6.48 10.79 11.20
N CYS A 31 6.89 9.69 11.82
CA CYS A 31 8.29 9.46 12.18
C CYS A 31 9.10 9.06 10.94
N GLU A 32 10.41 9.28 10.99
CA GLU A 32 11.31 8.80 9.93
C GLU A 32 11.43 7.26 9.96
N PRO A 33 11.68 6.59 8.82
CA PRO A 33 11.79 5.13 8.77
C PRO A 33 12.78 4.54 9.80
N ASP A 34 13.93 5.18 9.99
CA ASP A 34 14.96 4.76 10.96
C ASP A 34 14.48 4.89 12.42
N GLU A 35 13.53 5.78 12.72
CA GLU A 35 12.93 5.88 14.05
C GLU A 35 11.96 4.73 14.30
N ILE A 36 11.22 4.31 13.27
CA ILE A 36 10.35 3.14 13.33
C ILE A 36 11.17 1.86 13.52
N ASP A 37 12.28 1.72 12.79
CA ASP A 37 13.19 0.58 12.95
C ASP A 37 13.72 0.47 14.39
N LYS A 38 14.07 1.61 15.01
CA LYS A 38 14.45 1.66 16.43
C LYS A 38 13.29 1.26 17.34
N LEU A 39 12.08 1.79 17.13
CA LEU A 39 10.90 1.45 17.93
C LEU A 39 10.59 -0.04 17.90
N LYS A 40 10.65 -0.65 16.71
CA LYS A 40 10.46 -2.10 16.57
C LYS A 40 11.48 -2.88 17.38
N SER A 41 12.76 -2.47 17.37
CA SER A 41 13.82 -3.13 18.15
C SER A 41 13.64 -3.04 19.67
N LEU A 42 12.83 -2.09 20.15
CA LEU A 42 12.52 -1.90 21.57
C LEU A 42 11.32 -2.72 22.05
N ILE A 43 10.62 -3.41 21.14
CA ILE A 43 9.45 -4.27 21.45
C ILE A 43 8.38 -3.50 22.24
N VAL A 44 8.02 -2.32 21.74
CA VAL A 44 7.05 -1.42 22.40
C VAL A 44 5.59 -1.74 22.07
N ALA A 45 5.34 -2.54 21.03
CA ALA A 45 4.02 -2.93 20.53
C ALA A 45 4.07 -4.32 19.86
N ASP A 46 2.95 -5.03 19.85
CA ASP A 46 2.79 -6.29 19.13
C ASP A 46 2.76 -6.08 17.60
N VAL A 47 2.17 -4.97 17.16
CA VAL A 47 2.05 -4.58 15.75
C VAL A 47 2.35 -3.09 15.61
N ILE A 48 3.16 -2.75 14.61
CA ILE A 48 3.39 -1.36 14.18
C ILE A 48 2.84 -1.25 12.76
N LEU A 49 1.81 -0.42 12.57
CA LEU A 49 1.27 -0.07 11.27
C LEU A 49 1.84 1.28 10.84
N VAL A 50 2.39 1.34 9.63
CA VAL A 50 3.00 2.55 9.07
C VAL A 50 2.30 2.88 7.75
N GLU A 51 1.75 4.09 7.66
CA GLU A 51 1.37 4.67 6.37
C GLU A 51 2.65 5.23 5.72
N ALA A 52 3.15 4.54 4.69
CA ALA A 52 4.45 4.86 4.11
C ALA A 52 4.39 5.96 3.03
N ASP A 53 3.23 6.17 2.43
CA ASP A 53 3.01 7.20 1.42
C ASP A 53 1.51 7.47 1.14
N GLY A 54 1.21 8.72 0.76
CA GLY A 54 -0.15 9.17 0.46
C GLY A 54 -0.54 8.98 -1.01
N ALA A 55 -1.85 8.83 -1.28
CA ALA A 55 -2.39 8.73 -2.64
C ALA A 55 -3.19 9.98 -3.07
N ARG A 56 -3.30 11.02 -2.22
CA ARG A 56 -4.17 12.19 -2.44
C ARG A 56 -5.63 11.81 -2.82
N HIS A 57 -6.17 10.78 -2.15
CA HIS A 57 -7.49 10.20 -2.41
C HIS A 57 -7.69 9.53 -3.77
N CYS A 58 -6.66 9.43 -4.62
CA CYS A 58 -6.72 8.65 -5.85
C CYS A 58 -6.75 7.15 -5.53
N ALA A 59 -7.48 6.39 -6.34
CA ALA A 59 -7.62 4.95 -6.17
C ALA A 59 -6.39 4.17 -6.65
N LEU A 60 -5.62 4.72 -7.60
CA LEU A 60 -4.35 4.16 -8.05
C LEU A 60 -3.24 5.20 -7.93
N LYS A 61 -2.01 4.71 -7.82
CA LYS A 61 -0.81 5.53 -7.74
C LYS A 61 0.40 4.80 -8.27
N ALA A 62 1.41 5.56 -8.68
CA ALA A 62 2.80 5.12 -8.71
C ALA A 62 3.60 5.92 -7.66
N PRO A 63 4.61 5.33 -7.00
CA PRO A 63 5.41 6.06 -6.02
C PRO A 63 6.18 7.27 -6.58
N ALA A 64 6.51 8.21 -5.69
CA ALA A 64 7.48 9.27 -5.97
C ALA A 64 8.93 8.76 -6.00
N ALA A 65 9.87 9.64 -6.32
CA ALA A 65 11.29 9.37 -6.09
C ALA A 65 11.63 9.15 -4.59
N HIS A 66 10.99 9.91 -3.69
CA HIS A 66 11.21 9.86 -2.23
C HIS A 66 10.20 9.01 -1.46
N GLU A 67 9.24 8.39 -2.16
CA GLU A 67 8.23 7.51 -1.60
C GLU A 67 8.42 6.10 -2.19
N PRO A 68 7.94 5.04 -1.52
CA PRO A 68 7.35 5.06 -0.18
C PRO A 68 8.40 5.08 0.94
N CYS A 69 8.09 5.72 2.08
CA CYS A 69 8.98 5.78 3.24
C CYS A 69 8.92 4.48 4.07
N ILE A 70 9.31 3.35 3.50
CA ILE A 70 9.22 2.02 4.13
C ILE A 70 10.39 1.79 5.12
N PRO A 71 10.12 1.47 6.40
CA PRO A 71 11.17 1.06 7.35
C PRO A 71 11.89 -0.23 6.91
N ARG A 72 13.21 -0.30 7.09
CA ARG A 72 14.01 -1.45 6.63
C ARG A 72 13.66 -2.73 7.37
N SER A 73 13.16 -2.62 8.59
CA SER A 73 12.74 -3.74 9.41
C SER A 73 11.31 -4.22 9.10
N SER A 74 10.61 -3.66 8.11
CA SER A 74 9.24 -4.06 7.77
C SER A 74 9.14 -5.55 7.46
N ASN A 75 8.29 -6.28 8.19
CA ASN A 75 8.02 -7.70 7.90
C ASN A 75 7.06 -7.88 6.73
N THR A 76 6.24 -6.87 6.45
CA THR A 76 5.17 -6.94 5.47
C THR A 76 4.99 -5.56 4.85
N VAL A 77 4.86 -5.52 3.53
CA VAL A 77 4.51 -4.33 2.76
C VAL A 77 3.16 -4.60 2.10
N ILE A 78 2.19 -3.73 2.37
CA ILE A 78 0.85 -3.82 1.80
C ILE A 78 0.69 -2.66 0.84
N ALA A 79 0.66 -2.96 -0.45
CA ALA A 79 0.24 -2.00 -1.44
C ALA A 79 -1.28 -1.86 -1.41
N LEU A 80 -1.79 -0.63 -1.43
CA LEU A 80 -3.22 -0.34 -1.34
C LEU A 80 -3.71 0.37 -2.60
N SER A 81 -4.77 -0.15 -3.20
CA SER A 81 -5.50 0.52 -4.29
C SER A 81 -7.01 0.46 -4.08
N GLY A 82 -7.75 1.30 -4.79
CA GLY A 82 -9.20 1.19 -4.93
C GLY A 82 -9.57 0.24 -6.07
N ALA A 83 -10.73 -0.41 -5.96
CA ALA A 83 -11.23 -1.32 -7.01
C ALA A 83 -11.79 -0.58 -8.24
N ALA A 84 -12.40 0.60 -8.03
CA ALA A 84 -13.15 1.32 -9.06
C ALA A 84 -12.42 1.57 -10.41
N PRO A 85 -11.13 1.92 -10.45
CA PRO A 85 -10.44 2.15 -11.72
C PRO A 85 -10.01 0.85 -12.44
N LEU A 86 -10.03 -0.31 -11.79
CA LEU A 86 -9.57 -1.56 -12.41
C LEU A 86 -10.53 -2.00 -13.52
N GLY A 87 -10.00 -2.28 -14.71
CA GLY A 87 -10.81 -2.61 -15.90
C GLY A 87 -11.52 -1.42 -16.55
N CYS A 88 -11.36 -0.21 -16.00
CA CYS A 88 -11.92 1.01 -16.56
C CYS A 88 -10.88 1.74 -17.43
N PRO A 89 -11.31 2.65 -18.32
CA PRO A 89 -10.43 3.61 -18.98
C PRO A 89 -9.63 4.43 -17.97
N ALA A 90 -8.32 4.55 -18.18
CA ALA A 90 -7.42 5.29 -17.33
C ALA A 90 -7.73 6.79 -17.39
N ASN A 91 -8.15 7.36 -16.26
CA ASN A 91 -8.31 8.80 -16.10
C ASN A 91 -7.10 9.40 -15.37
N PRO A 92 -6.28 10.26 -16.01
CA PRO A 92 -5.13 10.92 -15.38
C PRO A 92 -5.48 11.68 -14.09
N ASP A 93 -6.70 12.21 -13.96
CA ASP A 93 -7.12 12.98 -12.80
C ASP A 93 -7.38 12.11 -11.56
N ASP A 94 -7.70 10.83 -11.75
CA ASP A 94 -8.04 9.87 -10.69
C ASP A 94 -6.87 8.95 -10.32
N ILE A 95 -5.70 9.15 -10.94
CA ILE A 95 -4.49 8.37 -10.74
C ILE A 95 -3.40 9.29 -10.19
N HIS A 96 -2.95 9.02 -8.97
CA HIS A 96 -1.92 9.83 -8.35
C HIS A 96 -0.60 9.64 -9.10
N ARG A 97 0.06 10.75 -9.43
CA ARG A 97 1.34 10.75 -10.15
C ARG A 97 1.21 10.06 -11.52
N TRP A 98 0.18 10.45 -12.28
CA TRP A 98 -0.08 9.94 -13.63
C TRP A 98 1.15 9.81 -14.52
N PRO A 99 2.07 10.80 -14.64
CA PRO A 99 3.24 10.66 -15.50
C PRO A 99 4.13 9.45 -15.15
N GLN A 100 4.33 9.19 -13.85
CA GLN A 100 5.08 8.03 -13.37
C GLN A 100 4.31 6.73 -13.62
N PHE A 101 3.01 6.74 -13.31
CA PHE A 101 2.14 5.59 -13.52
C PHE A 101 2.07 5.18 -14.99
N ALA A 102 1.86 6.14 -15.90
CA ALA A 102 1.83 5.94 -17.34
C ALA A 102 3.18 5.45 -17.87
N ALA A 103 4.30 5.99 -17.38
CA ALA A 103 5.63 5.54 -17.79
C ALA A 103 5.90 4.08 -17.41
N ILE A 104 5.44 3.63 -16.23
CA ILE A 104 5.63 2.26 -15.76
C ILE A 104 4.67 1.29 -16.47
N THR A 105 3.39 1.65 -16.54
CA THR A 105 2.34 0.78 -17.08
C THR A 105 2.30 0.76 -18.62
N GLY A 106 2.81 1.82 -19.25
CA GLY A 106 2.71 2.06 -20.69
C GLY A 106 1.32 2.52 -21.15
N LEU A 107 0.44 2.91 -20.23
CA LEU A 107 -0.92 3.36 -20.55
C LEU A 107 -0.95 4.81 -21.04
N CYS A 108 -1.80 5.08 -22.04
CA CYS A 108 -2.26 6.42 -22.39
C CYS A 108 -3.59 6.72 -21.67
N ALA A 109 -3.96 8.01 -21.63
CA ALA A 109 -5.25 8.42 -21.11
C ALA A 109 -6.38 7.80 -21.95
N GLY A 110 -7.36 7.17 -21.29
CA GLY A 110 -8.46 6.47 -21.92
C GLY A 110 -8.21 4.99 -22.25
N ASP A 111 -6.98 4.50 -22.14
CA ASP A 111 -6.69 3.06 -22.29
C ASP A 111 -7.29 2.27 -21.13
N LEU A 112 -7.72 1.03 -21.37
CA LEU A 112 -8.23 0.17 -20.30
C LEU A 112 -7.11 -0.25 -19.35
N ILE A 113 -7.39 -0.19 -18.05
CA ILE A 113 -6.50 -0.70 -17.00
C ILE A 113 -6.66 -2.22 -16.91
N GLU A 114 -5.96 -2.93 -17.79
CA GLU A 114 -5.96 -4.38 -17.92
C GLU A 114 -4.89 -5.08 -17.04
N PRO A 115 -5.00 -6.39 -16.79
CA PRO A 115 -3.99 -7.17 -16.06
C PRO A 115 -2.55 -6.89 -16.50
N VAL A 116 -2.28 -6.82 -17.81
CA VAL A 116 -0.92 -6.61 -18.33
C VAL A 116 -0.31 -5.29 -17.84
N ALA A 117 -1.11 -4.23 -17.76
CA ALA A 117 -0.64 -2.94 -17.26
C ALA A 117 -0.37 -2.98 -15.74
N LEU A 118 -1.24 -3.65 -14.99
CA LEU A 118 -1.08 -3.84 -13.54
C LEU A 118 0.13 -4.76 -13.22
N GLY A 119 0.37 -5.79 -14.02
CA GLY A 119 1.54 -6.65 -13.91
C GLY A 119 2.85 -5.88 -14.08
N ARG A 120 2.92 -4.99 -15.07
CA ARG A 120 4.07 -4.07 -15.22
C ARG A 120 4.28 -3.22 -13.97
N LEU A 121 3.20 -2.72 -13.35
CA LEU A 121 3.29 -1.95 -12.11
C LEU A 121 3.77 -2.80 -10.93
N LEU A 122 3.42 -4.08 -10.87
CA LEU A 122 3.87 -5.02 -9.83
C LEU A 122 5.37 -5.35 -9.96
N GLU A 123 5.84 -5.55 -11.20
CA GLU A 123 7.21 -5.98 -11.51
C GLU A 123 8.23 -4.84 -11.50
N HIS A 124 7.79 -3.62 -11.81
CA HIS A 124 8.72 -2.51 -12.01
C HIS A 124 9.41 -2.10 -10.68
N PRO A 125 10.73 -1.84 -10.67
CA PRO A 125 11.45 -1.41 -9.47
C PRO A 125 10.90 -0.14 -8.82
N GLU A 126 10.43 0.81 -9.64
CA GLU A 126 9.75 2.03 -9.20
C GLU A 126 8.22 1.87 -9.10
N GLY A 127 7.72 0.64 -9.14
CA GLY A 127 6.31 0.29 -9.17
C GLY A 127 5.70 0.11 -7.78
N MET A 128 4.69 -0.74 -7.68
CA MET A 128 3.82 -0.89 -6.52
C MET A 128 4.57 -1.25 -5.22
N PHE A 129 5.67 -2.00 -5.33
CA PHE A 129 6.49 -2.46 -4.20
C PHE A 129 7.89 -1.86 -4.17
N LYS A 130 8.05 -0.65 -4.72
CA LYS A 130 9.30 0.10 -4.63
C LYS A 130 9.81 0.14 -3.18
N ASP A 131 11.11 -0.08 -3.02
CA ASP A 131 11.83 -0.06 -1.74
C ASP A 131 11.33 -1.07 -0.68
N ALA A 132 10.48 -2.03 -1.05
CA ALA A 132 10.10 -3.12 -0.15
C ALA A 132 11.34 -3.94 0.23
N PRO A 133 11.60 -4.17 1.54
CA PRO A 133 12.74 -4.99 1.96
C PRO A 133 12.64 -6.41 1.35
N PRO A 134 13.76 -7.03 0.91
CA PRO A 134 13.71 -8.34 0.25
C PRO A 134 13.11 -9.49 1.07
N HIS A 135 13.09 -9.34 2.40
CA HIS A 135 12.53 -10.32 3.34
C HIS A 135 11.07 -10.01 3.72
N ALA A 136 10.55 -8.86 3.31
CA ALA A 136 9.18 -8.46 3.63
C ALA A 136 8.20 -9.22 2.76
N ALA A 137 7.13 -9.74 3.38
CA ALA A 137 6.01 -10.28 2.63
C ALA A 137 5.34 -9.15 1.82
N ARG A 138 5.03 -9.40 0.55
CA ARG A 138 4.40 -8.43 -0.35
C ARG A 138 2.95 -8.79 -0.59
N HIS A 139 2.05 -7.95 -0.10
CA HIS A 139 0.62 -8.11 -0.32
C HIS A 139 0.04 -6.92 -1.07
N TRP A 140 -0.90 -7.18 -1.97
CA TRP A 140 -1.70 -6.13 -2.60
C TRP A 140 -3.13 -6.22 -2.11
N LEU A 141 -3.61 -5.15 -1.48
CA LEU A 141 -4.98 -4.99 -1.03
C LEU A 141 -5.75 -4.05 -1.96
N VAL A 142 -6.83 -4.56 -2.55
CA VAL A 142 -7.79 -3.80 -3.34
C VAL A 142 -9.02 -3.50 -2.49
N ASN A 143 -9.16 -2.25 -2.09
CA ASN A 143 -10.28 -1.75 -1.32
C ASN A 143 -11.45 -1.39 -2.24
N THR A 144 -12.60 -2.04 -2.06
CA THR A 144 -13.76 -1.86 -2.95
C THR A 144 -14.58 -0.62 -2.62
N GLN A 145 -14.63 -0.21 -1.35
CA GLN A 145 -15.52 0.86 -0.88
C GLN A 145 -16.97 0.73 -1.39
N GLY A 146 -17.48 -0.50 -1.49
CA GLY A 146 -18.83 -0.79 -1.97
C GLY A 146 -18.99 -0.80 -3.49
N THR A 147 -17.91 -0.63 -4.25
CA THR A 147 -17.89 -0.93 -5.68
C THR A 147 -17.89 -2.44 -5.90
N HIS A 148 -18.85 -2.93 -6.68
CA HIS A 148 -19.03 -4.35 -6.96
C HIS A 148 -18.96 -4.59 -8.47
N ASP A 149 -17.74 -4.60 -9.01
CA ASP A 149 -17.49 -5.08 -10.37
C ASP A 149 -17.11 -6.56 -10.31
N ALA A 150 -17.90 -7.41 -10.96
CA ALA A 150 -17.71 -8.86 -10.96
C ALA A 150 -16.46 -9.30 -11.77
N SER A 151 -15.89 -8.44 -12.61
CA SER A 151 -14.68 -8.73 -13.37
C SER A 151 -13.40 -8.58 -12.55
N VAL A 152 -13.40 -7.72 -11.51
CA VAL A 152 -12.22 -7.44 -10.69
C VAL A 152 -11.68 -8.69 -10.01
N PRO A 153 -12.48 -9.57 -9.38
CA PRO A 153 -11.96 -10.81 -8.81
C PRO A 153 -11.26 -11.72 -9.84
N ALA A 154 -11.82 -11.85 -11.05
CA ALA A 154 -11.20 -12.68 -12.10
C ALA A 154 -9.87 -12.07 -12.58
N MET A 155 -9.82 -10.74 -12.73
CA MET A 155 -8.60 -10.00 -13.07
C MET A 155 -7.50 -10.22 -12.03
N LEU A 156 -7.83 -10.07 -10.74
CA LEU A 156 -6.86 -10.24 -9.65
C LEU A 156 -6.46 -11.70 -9.44
N ALA A 157 -7.35 -12.67 -9.71
CA ALA A 157 -7.00 -14.09 -9.70
C ALA A 157 -5.94 -14.42 -10.75
N GLN A 158 -6.07 -13.85 -11.96
CA GLN A 158 -5.07 -13.99 -13.02
C GLN A 158 -3.72 -13.39 -12.60
N LEU A 159 -3.73 -12.18 -12.04
CA LEU A 159 -2.51 -11.54 -11.53
C LEU A 159 -1.86 -12.33 -10.39
N ALA A 160 -2.65 -12.91 -9.48
CA ALA A 160 -2.13 -13.76 -8.42
C ALA A 160 -1.46 -15.03 -8.96
N HIS A 161 -1.93 -15.55 -10.10
CA HIS A 161 -1.32 -16.69 -10.77
C HIS A 161 -0.01 -16.30 -11.48
N ASP A 162 -0.01 -15.18 -12.20
CA ASP A 162 1.11 -14.71 -13.02
C ASP A 162 2.27 -14.15 -12.16
N HIS A 163 1.97 -13.71 -10.94
CA HIS A 163 2.94 -13.10 -10.01
C HIS A 163 3.13 -13.93 -8.72
N PRO A 164 3.70 -15.16 -8.79
CA PRO A 164 3.91 -16.03 -7.63
C PRO A 164 4.93 -15.48 -6.62
N GLU A 165 5.65 -14.42 -6.98
CA GLU A 165 6.54 -13.68 -6.09
C GLU A 165 5.81 -12.83 -5.05
N LEU A 166 4.51 -12.58 -5.22
CA LEU A 166 3.66 -11.94 -4.20
C LEU A 166 3.22 -12.97 -3.16
N ASP A 167 3.12 -12.53 -1.91
CA ASP A 167 2.61 -13.35 -0.81
C ASP A 167 1.08 -13.36 -0.78
N GLY A 168 0.43 -12.35 -1.38
CA GLY A 168 -0.98 -12.48 -1.73
C GLY A 168 -1.67 -11.23 -2.25
N ILE A 169 -2.80 -11.44 -2.92
CA ILE A 169 -3.70 -10.39 -3.39
C ILE A 169 -5.04 -10.52 -2.65
N TRP A 170 -5.58 -9.40 -2.18
CA TRP A 170 -6.75 -9.35 -1.31
C TRP A 170 -7.80 -8.39 -1.87
N ILE A 171 -9.08 -8.74 -1.73
CA ILE A 171 -10.21 -7.84 -2.04
C ILE A 171 -11.06 -7.68 -0.80
N GLY A 172 -11.37 -6.44 -0.43
CA GLY A 172 -12.29 -6.17 0.67
C GLY A 172 -12.85 -4.75 0.71
N ASP A 173 -13.87 -4.53 1.53
CA ASP A 173 -14.37 -3.19 1.90
C ASP A 173 -13.95 -2.90 3.34
N MET A 174 -12.99 -1.99 3.51
CA MET A 174 -12.43 -1.67 4.83
C MET A 174 -13.42 -0.96 5.78
N ARG A 175 -14.64 -0.62 5.31
CA ARG A 175 -15.71 -0.07 6.15
C ARG A 175 -16.59 -1.15 6.79
N GLN A 176 -16.43 -2.40 6.38
CA GLN A 176 -17.20 -3.52 6.91
C GLN A 176 -16.47 -4.19 8.08
N SER A 177 -17.24 -4.75 9.02
CA SER A 177 -16.68 -5.48 10.18
C SER A 177 -15.98 -6.78 9.78
N SER A 178 -16.42 -7.42 8.69
CA SER A 178 -15.75 -8.52 8.01
C SER A 178 -15.31 -8.04 6.64
N PRO A 179 -14.12 -7.42 6.53
CA PRO A 179 -13.80 -6.60 5.36
C PRO A 179 -13.45 -7.42 4.12
N PHE A 180 -12.83 -8.60 4.27
CA PHE A 180 -12.33 -9.38 3.13
C PHE A 180 -13.38 -10.28 2.50
N SER A 181 -13.41 -10.29 1.18
CA SER A 181 -14.31 -11.12 0.37
C SER A 181 -13.57 -12.17 -0.45
N HIS A 182 -12.35 -11.86 -0.90
CA HIS A 182 -11.50 -12.75 -1.68
C HIS A 182 -10.05 -12.58 -1.25
N ALA A 183 -9.29 -13.66 -1.31
CA ALA A 183 -7.86 -13.66 -1.08
C ALA A 183 -7.21 -14.78 -1.88
N TRP A 184 -6.11 -14.47 -2.55
CA TRP A 184 -5.20 -15.44 -3.15
C TRP A 184 -3.87 -15.29 -2.43
N VAL A 185 -3.60 -16.20 -1.50
CA VAL A 185 -2.46 -16.11 -0.58
C VAL A 185 -1.56 -17.31 -0.79
N ARG A 186 -0.26 -17.08 -0.78
CA ARG A 186 0.72 -18.15 -0.84
C ARG A 186 0.70 -18.94 0.47
N ALA A 187 0.65 -20.27 0.34
CA ALA A 187 0.69 -21.20 1.48
C ALA A 187 2.09 -21.29 2.10
#